data_AF-A0A2N3LE92-F1
#
_entry.id   AF-A0A2N3LE92-F1
#
_cell.length_a   1.000
_cell.length_b   1.000
_cell.length_c   1.000
_cell.angle_alpha   90.00
_cell.angle_beta   90.00
_cell.angle_gamma   90.00
#
_symmetry.space_group_name_H-M   'P 1'
#
loop_
_entity.id
_entity.type
_entity.pdbx_description
1 polymer ?
#
loop_
_entity_poly.entity_id
_entity_poly.type
_entity_poly.pdbx_seq_one_letter_code
_entity_poly.pdbx_strand_id
1 'polypeptide(L)'
;MDKVKLARHRNTSYFVRYTADGSNRQWSWAGSRNGKVDVKEVPKEVVEWLQMNSICFDKGELVIVEDNETTKEIKDGIVEIDTYENNTHSKEEIEKLLNGNINKMKAELKKITVDSEKQFVIEVASSLKDDLTKGKLDFLSEWMGIDSSILFD
;
A
#
# COMPACT_ATOMS: atom_id res chain seq x y z
N MET A 1 6.61 -20.36 17.48
CA MET A 1 6.61 -18.91 17.23
C MET A 1 5.74 -18.69 16.02
N ASP A 2 4.61 -18.03 16.23
CA ASP A 2 3.70 -17.72 15.13
C ASP A 2 4.37 -16.73 14.19
N LYS A 3 4.10 -16.90 12.91
CA LYS A 3 4.68 -16.08 11.86
C LYS A 3 3.56 -15.54 10.99
N VAL A 4 3.82 -14.36 10.43
CA VAL A 4 2.87 -13.60 9.63
C VAL A 4 3.56 -13.17 8.35
N LYS A 5 2.88 -13.33 7.21
CA LYS A 5 3.38 -12.77 5.95
C LYS A 5 3.02 -11.28 5.83
N LEU A 6 4.05 -10.48 5.61
CA LEU A 6 3.94 -9.06 5.28
C LEU A 6 4.42 -8.81 3.86
N ALA A 7 3.61 -8.11 3.07
CA ALA A 7 3.85 -7.76 1.68
C ALA A 7 4.11 -6.27 1.51
N ARG A 8 5.01 -5.92 0.57
CA ARG A 8 5.25 -4.53 0.13
C ARG A 8 4.73 -4.31 -1.29
N HIS A 9 3.53 -3.73 -1.40
CA HIS A 9 2.91 -3.48 -2.72
C HIS A 9 3.48 -2.27 -3.46
N ARG A 10 3.91 -1.21 -2.74
CA ARG A 10 4.45 0.00 -3.37
C ARG A 10 5.84 -0.21 -3.95
N ASN A 11 6.22 0.63 -4.91
CA ASN A 11 7.49 0.52 -5.64
C ASN A 11 8.72 1.02 -4.87
N THR A 12 8.52 1.69 -3.72
CA THR A 12 9.58 2.10 -2.81
C THR A 12 9.87 1.03 -1.77
N SER A 13 11.14 0.86 -1.39
CA SER A 13 11.52 -0.06 -0.32
C SER A 13 11.04 0.43 1.04
N TYR A 14 10.75 -0.51 1.94
CA TYR A 14 10.47 -0.24 3.35
C TYR A 14 11.48 -0.96 4.23
N PHE A 15 11.96 -0.34 5.30
CA PHE A 15 12.84 -1.00 6.27
C PHE A 15 12.53 -0.52 7.68
N VAL A 16 12.75 -1.40 8.63
CA VAL A 16 12.55 -1.14 10.06
C VAL A 16 13.68 -1.74 10.87
N ARG A 17 14.13 -0.99 11.87
CA ARG A 17 15.03 -1.51 12.90
C ARG A 17 14.17 -1.99 14.05
N TYR A 18 14.20 -3.29 14.27
CA TYR A 18 13.52 -3.98 15.35
C TYR A 18 14.51 -4.21 16.48
N THR A 19 14.23 -3.63 17.64
CA THR A 19 15.04 -3.83 18.84
C THR A 19 14.25 -4.72 19.79
N ALA A 20 14.74 -5.94 20.00
CA ALA A 20 14.22 -6.88 21.00
C ALA A 20 15.38 -7.58 21.69
N ASP A 21 15.23 -7.78 23.00
CA ASP A 21 16.20 -8.49 23.86
C ASP A 21 17.63 -7.91 23.80
N GLY A 22 17.76 -6.59 23.61
CA GLY A 22 19.05 -5.92 23.46
C GLY A 22 19.75 -6.19 22.12
N SER A 23 19.15 -7.00 21.24
CA SER A 23 19.63 -7.24 19.88
C SER A 23 18.95 -6.30 18.89
N ASN A 24 19.74 -5.65 18.02
CA ASN A 24 19.24 -4.84 16.92
C ASN A 24 19.17 -5.69 15.65
N ARG A 25 17.95 -5.98 15.21
CA ARG A 25 17.69 -6.67 13.94
C ARG A 25 17.11 -5.67 12.94
N GLN A 26 17.40 -5.84 11.67
CA GLN A 26 16.81 -5.02 10.60
C GLN A 26 15.98 -5.92 9.69
N TRP A 27 14.74 -5.51 9.45
CA TRP A 27 13.89 -6.07 8.41
C TRP A 27 13.79 -5.07 7.28
N SER A 28 13.84 -5.56 6.05
CA SER A 28 13.64 -4.74 4.86
C SER A 28 12.73 -5.48 3.88
N TRP A 29 11.93 -4.73 3.14
CA TRP A 29 11.14 -5.19 2.02
C TRP A 29 11.55 -4.36 0.81
N ALA A 30 11.89 -5.03 -0.28
CA ALA A 30 12.08 -4.38 -1.56
C ALA A 30 10.75 -3.78 -2.02
N GLY A 31 10.82 -2.65 -2.72
CA GLY A 31 9.65 -2.13 -3.40
C GLY A 31 9.24 -3.06 -4.54
N SER A 32 7.93 -3.10 -4.83
CA SER A 32 7.38 -3.86 -5.94
C SER A 32 8.04 -3.44 -7.25
N ARG A 33 8.42 -4.42 -8.06
CA ARG A 33 9.04 -4.19 -9.38
C ARG A 33 8.56 -5.24 -10.35
N ASN A 34 8.20 -4.82 -11.57
CA ASN A 34 7.74 -5.71 -12.64
C ASN A 34 6.58 -6.63 -12.21
N GLY A 35 5.64 -6.09 -11.41
CA GLY A 35 4.50 -6.84 -10.88
C GLY A 35 4.84 -7.86 -9.78
N LYS A 36 6.07 -7.86 -9.26
CA LYS A 36 6.49 -8.73 -8.16
C LYS A 36 6.52 -7.95 -6.85
N VAL A 37 5.68 -8.38 -5.91
CA VAL A 37 5.59 -7.90 -4.54
C VAL A 37 6.59 -8.64 -3.67
N ASP A 38 7.37 -7.93 -2.85
CA ASP A 38 8.24 -8.58 -1.85
C ASP A 38 7.38 -9.01 -0.65
N VAL A 39 7.37 -10.32 -0.37
CA VAL A 39 6.59 -10.91 0.71
C VAL A 39 7.56 -11.63 1.63
N LYS A 40 7.53 -11.28 2.92
CA LYS A 40 8.38 -11.89 3.95
C LYS A 40 7.54 -12.42 5.09
N GLU A 41 7.92 -13.60 5.53
CA GLU A 41 7.38 -14.23 6.72
C GLU A 41 8.19 -13.72 7.93
N VAL A 42 7.53 -13.02 8.84
CA VAL A 42 8.15 -12.43 10.03
C VAL A 42 7.53 -13.01 11.30
N PRO A 43 8.26 -13.08 12.42
CA PRO A 43 7.67 -13.45 13.71
C PRO A 43 6.53 -12.48 14.11
N LYS A 44 5.49 -13.00 14.78
CA LYS A 44 4.36 -12.20 15.29
C LYS A 44 4.80 -10.97 16.10
N GLU A 45 5.82 -11.15 16.95
CA GLU A 45 6.44 -10.08 17.75
C GLU A 45 6.92 -8.86 16.91
N VAL A 46 7.37 -9.08 15.67
CA VAL A 46 7.78 -7.99 14.77
C VAL A 46 6.56 -7.21 14.30
N VAL A 47 5.45 -7.90 14.04
CA VAL A 47 4.18 -7.28 13.63
C VAL A 47 3.59 -6.45 14.77
N GLU A 48 3.53 -7.04 15.97
CA GLU A 48 3.07 -6.34 17.17
C GLU A 48 3.94 -5.12 17.48
N TRP A 49 5.27 -5.25 17.34
CA TRP A 49 6.17 -4.11 17.49
C TRP A 49 5.90 -3.02 16.46
N LEU A 50 5.66 -3.39 15.18
CA LEU A 50 5.30 -2.45 14.11
C LEU A 50 3.99 -1.72 14.42
N GLN A 51 2.99 -2.41 14.97
CA GLN A 51 1.73 -1.79 15.39
C GLN A 51 1.92 -0.80 16.54
N MET A 52 2.77 -1.12 17.53
CA MET A 52 2.96 -0.29 18.72
C MET A 52 3.95 0.87 18.53
N ASN A 53 4.97 0.70 17.69
CA ASN A 53 6.14 1.59 17.63
C ASN A 53 6.32 2.27 16.28
N SER A 54 5.41 2.06 15.33
CA SER A 54 5.50 2.66 14.01
C SER A 54 4.13 2.98 13.45
N ILE A 55 4.11 3.81 12.42
CA ILE A 55 2.92 4.14 11.62
C ILE A 55 2.80 3.22 10.38
N CYS A 56 3.42 2.03 10.43
CA CYS A 56 3.52 1.12 9.31
C CYS A 56 2.16 0.74 8.72
N PHE A 57 1.22 0.34 9.58
CA PHE A 57 -0.10 -0.08 9.14
C PHE A 57 -1.01 1.13 8.89
N ASP A 58 -0.95 2.17 9.71
CA ASP A 58 -1.70 3.42 9.46
C ASP A 58 -1.38 4.02 8.08
N LYS A 59 -0.12 3.93 7.65
CA LYS A 59 0.32 4.40 6.33
C LYS A 59 0.22 3.36 5.22
N GLY A 60 -0.26 2.16 5.49
CA GLY A 60 -0.32 1.06 4.51
C GLY A 60 1.04 0.67 3.93
N GLU A 61 2.12 0.78 4.71
CA GLU A 61 3.46 0.50 4.22
C GLU A 61 3.68 -1.01 4.00
N LEU A 62 3.09 -1.85 4.83
CA LEU A 62 3.11 -3.30 4.71
C LEU A 62 1.69 -3.85 4.82
N VAL A 63 1.42 -4.90 4.05
CA VAL A 63 0.11 -5.54 3.98
C VAL A 63 0.17 -6.94 4.56
N ILE A 64 -0.77 -7.25 5.45
CA ILE A 64 -0.96 -8.59 6.02
C ILE A 64 -1.67 -9.45 4.98
N VAL A 65 -0.94 -10.38 4.36
CA VAL A 65 -1.38 -11.13 3.16
C VAL A 65 -2.16 -12.41 3.47
N GLU A 66 -2.20 -12.85 4.73
CA GLU A 66 -2.88 -14.09 5.12
C GLU A 66 -4.23 -13.79 5.76
N ASP A 67 -5.20 -14.67 5.52
CA ASP A 67 -6.52 -14.68 6.17
C ASP A 67 -6.62 -15.92 7.06
N ASN A 68 -6.21 -15.78 8.32
CA ASN A 68 -6.30 -16.80 9.36
C ASN A 68 -6.66 -16.14 10.70
N GLU A 69 -6.91 -16.93 11.73
CA GLU A 69 -7.32 -16.42 13.05
C GLU A 69 -6.28 -15.44 13.63
N THR A 70 -4.99 -15.76 13.52
CA THR A 70 -3.90 -14.90 13.98
C THR A 70 -3.86 -13.56 13.25
N THR A 71 -4.02 -13.54 11.92
CA THR A 71 -4.00 -12.28 11.16
C THR A 71 -5.26 -11.46 11.34
N LYS A 72 -6.40 -12.08 11.66
CA LYS A 72 -7.63 -11.38 12.06
C LYS A 72 -7.43 -10.65 13.38
N GLU A 73 -6.92 -11.33 14.41
CA GLU A 73 -6.60 -10.69 15.70
C GLU A 73 -5.66 -9.48 15.52
N ILE A 74 -4.66 -9.62 14.65
CA ILE A 74 -3.73 -8.52 14.36
C ILE A 74 -4.47 -7.36 13.67
N LYS A 75 -5.29 -7.63 12.65
CA LYS A 75 -6.07 -6.59 11.96
C LYS A 75 -7.06 -5.89 12.89
N ASP A 76 -7.72 -6.63 13.77
CA ASP A 76 -8.63 -6.08 14.79
C ASP A 76 -7.90 -5.14 15.77
N GLY A 77 -6.59 -5.31 15.95
CA GLY A 77 -5.73 -4.43 16.73
C GLY A 77 -5.28 -3.15 16.02
N ILE A 78 -5.54 -2.99 14.72
CA ILE A 78 -5.22 -1.76 13.98
C ILE A 78 -6.25 -0.69 14.35
N VAL A 79 -5.78 0.40 14.98
CA VAL A 79 -6.64 1.47 15.52
C VAL A 79 -7.54 2.08 14.43
N GLU A 80 -6.98 2.29 13.23
CA GLU A 80 -7.67 2.89 12.10
C GLU A 80 -7.71 1.90 10.92
N ILE A 81 -8.44 0.79 11.08
CA ILE A 81 -8.51 -0.29 10.08
C ILE A 81 -8.97 0.22 8.71
N ASP A 82 -9.96 1.12 8.66
CA ASP A 82 -10.44 1.72 7.41
C ASP A 82 -9.32 2.52 6.73
N THR A 83 -8.50 3.24 7.50
CA THR A 83 -7.34 3.97 6.95
C THR A 83 -6.31 3.01 6.40
N TYR A 84 -6.03 1.90 7.08
CA TYR A 84 -5.15 0.85 6.59
C TYR A 84 -5.66 0.27 5.27
N GLU A 85 -6.92 -0.15 5.20
CA GLU A 85 -7.51 -0.74 3.98
C GLU A 85 -7.52 0.25 2.81
N ASN A 86 -7.85 1.52 3.07
CA ASN A 86 -7.85 2.56 2.04
C ASN A 86 -6.45 2.92 1.52
N ASN A 87 -5.36 2.48 2.16
CA ASN A 87 -3.99 2.82 1.76
C ASN A 87 -3.12 1.59 1.43
N THR A 88 -3.73 0.43 1.18
CA THR A 88 -3.02 -0.85 0.98
C THR A 88 -3.37 -1.56 -0.31
N HIS A 89 -3.79 -0.81 -1.34
CA HIS A 89 -4.23 -1.41 -2.59
C HIS A 89 -3.08 -2.13 -3.29
N SER A 90 -3.36 -3.33 -3.78
CA SER A 90 -2.49 -4.04 -4.72
C SER A 90 -2.51 -3.36 -6.09
N LYS A 91 -1.50 -3.67 -6.92
CA LYS A 91 -1.46 -3.20 -8.31
C LYS A 91 -2.73 -3.63 -9.05
N GLU A 92 -3.14 -4.89 -8.90
CA GLU A 92 -4.28 -5.48 -9.56
C GLU A 92 -5.60 -4.81 -9.14
N GLU A 93 -5.74 -4.41 -7.88
CA GLU A 93 -6.90 -3.65 -7.40
C GLU A 93 -6.94 -2.25 -8.00
N ILE A 94 -5.80 -1.56 -8.07
CA ILE A 94 -5.69 -0.25 -8.72
C ILE A 94 -6.02 -0.36 -10.21
N GLU A 95 -5.46 -1.35 -10.93
CA GLU A 95 -5.76 -1.58 -12.34
C GLU A 95 -7.26 -1.82 -12.58
N LYS A 96 -7.90 -2.65 -11.76
CA LYS A 96 -9.36 -2.88 -11.81
C LYS A 96 -10.15 -1.61 -11.54
N LEU A 97 -9.73 -0.81 -10.57
CA LEU A 97 -10.37 0.46 -10.23
C LEU A 97 -10.26 1.47 -11.37
N LEU A 98 -9.07 1.62 -11.94
CA LEU A 98 -8.76 2.54 -13.04
C LEU A 98 -9.46 2.14 -14.33
N ASN A 99 -9.61 0.84 -14.62
CA ASN A 99 -10.35 0.36 -15.79
C ASN A 99 -11.87 0.35 -15.61
N GLY A 100 -12.35 0.46 -14.37
CA GLY A 100 -13.78 0.45 -14.03
C GLY A 100 -14.54 1.75 -14.31
N ASN A 101 -15.67 1.90 -13.61
CA ASN A 101 -16.53 3.07 -13.70
C ASN A 101 -15.87 4.31 -13.06
N ILE A 102 -15.88 5.45 -13.76
CA ILE A 102 -15.22 6.69 -13.33
C ILE A 102 -15.76 7.24 -12.00
N ASN A 103 -17.06 7.15 -11.72
CA ASN A 103 -17.62 7.67 -10.47
C ASN A 103 -17.18 6.83 -9.27
N LYS A 104 -17.16 5.50 -9.44
CA LYS A 104 -16.63 4.58 -8.42
C LYS A 104 -15.13 4.81 -8.21
N MET A 105 -14.36 4.94 -9.29
CA MET A 105 -12.93 5.28 -9.24
C MET A 105 -12.68 6.55 -8.41
N LYS A 106 -13.39 7.65 -8.72
CA LYS A 106 -13.27 8.91 -7.98
C LYS A 106 -13.63 8.76 -6.49
N ALA A 107 -14.67 7.99 -6.18
CA ALA A 107 -15.11 7.79 -4.80
C ALA A 107 -14.10 7.00 -3.98
N GLU A 108 -13.54 5.91 -4.53
CA GLU A 108 -12.54 5.09 -3.85
C GLU A 108 -11.20 5.83 -3.71
N LEU A 109 -10.71 6.48 -4.77
CA LEU A 109 -9.42 7.20 -4.71
C LEU A 109 -9.44 8.38 -3.73
N LYS A 110 -10.61 8.99 -3.47
CA LYS A 110 -10.75 10.04 -2.46
C LYS A 110 -10.61 9.55 -1.01
N LYS A 111 -10.69 8.24 -0.76
CA LYS A 111 -10.48 7.66 0.57
C LYS A 111 -8.99 7.49 0.90
N ILE A 112 -8.13 7.47 -0.12
CA ILE A 112 -6.68 7.40 0.07
C ILE A 112 -6.21 8.70 0.71
N THR A 113 -5.58 8.58 1.88
CA THR A 113 -5.10 9.72 2.68
C THR A 113 -3.59 9.89 2.64
N VAL A 114 -2.86 8.89 2.14
CA VAL A 114 -1.39 8.86 2.19
C VAL A 114 -0.78 9.14 0.81
N ASP A 115 0.11 10.13 0.73
CA ASP A 115 0.68 10.57 -0.55
C ASP A 115 1.50 9.49 -1.27
N SER A 116 2.19 8.60 -0.54
CA SER A 116 2.91 7.47 -1.15
C SER A 116 1.97 6.47 -1.81
N GLU A 117 0.75 6.31 -1.31
CA GLU A 117 -0.27 5.51 -1.98
C GLU A 117 -0.78 6.21 -3.23
N LYS A 118 -1.02 7.53 -3.17
CA LYS A 118 -1.41 8.31 -4.35
C LYS A 118 -0.36 8.22 -5.44
N GLN A 119 0.92 8.36 -5.10
CA GLN A 119 2.03 8.18 -6.01
C GLN A 119 2.02 6.77 -6.64
N PHE A 120 1.78 5.74 -5.84
CA PHE A 120 1.68 4.38 -6.37
C PHE A 120 0.51 4.22 -7.35
N VAL A 121 -0.65 4.80 -7.06
CA VAL A 121 -1.79 4.84 -8.01
C VAL A 121 -1.41 5.53 -9.32
N ILE A 122 -0.69 6.65 -9.25
CA ILE A 122 -0.21 7.35 -10.46
C ILE A 122 0.77 6.49 -11.24
N GLU A 123 1.74 5.86 -10.59
CA GLU A 123 2.70 4.98 -11.28
C GLU A 123 1.99 3.85 -12.04
N VAL A 124 0.97 3.24 -11.43
CA VAL A 124 0.12 2.24 -12.11
C VAL A 124 -0.66 2.86 -13.26
N ALA A 125 -1.28 4.03 -13.05
CA ALA A 125 -2.02 4.74 -14.09
C ALA A 125 -1.14 5.13 -15.28
N SER A 126 0.09 5.58 -15.06
CA SER A 126 1.05 5.93 -16.11
C SER A 126 1.42 4.72 -16.95
N SER A 127 1.48 3.51 -16.35
CA SER A 127 1.70 2.27 -17.09
C SER A 127 0.50 1.84 -17.96
N LEU A 128 -0.69 2.41 -17.71
CA LEU A 128 -1.93 2.15 -18.43
C LEU A 128 -2.42 3.37 -19.22
N LYS A 129 -1.61 4.42 -19.36
CA LYS A 129 -2.09 5.75 -19.82
C LYS A 129 -2.84 5.69 -21.15
N ASP A 130 -2.41 4.83 -22.06
CA ASP A 130 -3.00 4.66 -23.39
C ASP A 130 -4.37 3.98 -23.38
N ASP A 131 -4.69 3.25 -22.30
CA ASP A 131 -5.98 2.57 -22.09
C ASP A 131 -6.97 3.41 -21.28
N LEU A 132 -6.51 4.49 -20.65
CA LEU A 132 -7.33 5.36 -19.81
C LEU A 132 -7.98 6.47 -20.62
N THR A 133 -9.26 6.75 -20.31
CA THR A 133 -9.96 7.87 -20.94
C THR A 133 -9.41 9.21 -20.43
N LYS A 134 -9.44 10.24 -21.28
CA LYS A 134 -9.00 11.60 -20.91
C LYS A 134 -9.63 12.09 -19.59
N GLY A 135 -10.92 11.86 -19.38
CA GLY A 135 -11.59 12.27 -18.13
C GLY A 135 -11.09 11.56 -16.87
N LYS A 136 -10.48 10.37 -16.99
CA LYS A 136 -9.80 9.70 -15.87
C LYS A 136 -8.43 10.32 -15.61
N LEU A 137 -7.66 10.57 -16.68
CA LEU A 137 -6.35 11.24 -16.60
C LEU A 137 -6.49 12.64 -15.98
N ASP A 138 -7.44 13.45 -16.46
CA ASP A 138 -7.74 14.80 -15.94
C ASP A 138 -8.05 14.75 -14.44
N PHE A 139 -8.84 13.77 -13.98
CA PHE A 139 -9.13 13.60 -12.56
C PHE A 139 -7.89 13.23 -11.75
N LEU A 140 -7.06 12.30 -12.23
CA LEU A 140 -5.85 11.88 -11.53
C LEU A 140 -4.86 13.05 -11.38
N SER A 141 -4.75 13.88 -12.41
CA SER A 141 -3.97 15.11 -12.41
C SER A 141 -4.50 16.13 -11.40
N GLU A 142 -5.81 16.41 -11.42
CA GLU A 142 -6.45 17.28 -10.43
C GLU A 142 -6.27 16.75 -9.00
N TRP A 143 -6.45 15.45 -8.81
CA TRP A 143 -6.34 14.78 -7.51
C TRP A 143 -4.92 14.84 -6.93
N MET A 144 -3.90 14.80 -7.78
CA MET A 144 -2.50 14.99 -7.39
C MET A 144 -2.07 16.46 -7.30
N GLY A 145 -2.85 17.37 -7.88
CA GLY A 145 -2.47 18.78 -8.02
C GLY A 145 -1.29 18.99 -8.97
N ILE A 146 -1.13 18.12 -9.97
CA ILE A 146 -0.04 18.17 -10.96
C ILE A 146 -0.66 18.14 -12.37
N ASP A 147 -0.15 18.98 -13.28
CA ASP A 147 -0.61 19.01 -14.67
C ASP A 147 -0.47 17.65 -15.37
N SER A 148 -1.49 17.29 -16.15
CA SER A 148 -1.57 16.00 -16.85
C SER A 148 -0.41 15.74 -17.80
N SER A 149 0.12 16.77 -18.45
CA SER A 149 1.29 16.62 -19.32
C SER A 149 2.52 16.23 -18.52
N ILE A 150 2.72 16.79 -17.33
CA ILE A 150 3.86 16.46 -16.48
C ILE A 150 3.71 15.05 -15.88
N LEU A 151 2.47 14.69 -15.51
CA LEU A 151 2.19 13.44 -14.81
C LEU A 151 2.25 12.20 -15.71
N PHE A 152 1.92 12.36 -17.00
CA PHE A 152 1.76 11.25 -17.95
C PHE A 152 2.62 11.38 -19.23
N ASP A 153 3.54 12.33 -19.32
CA ASP A 153 4.52 12.37 -20.42
C ASP A 153 5.38 11.10 -20.48
#